data_AF-A0A5C3KNW8-F1
#
_entry.id   AF-A0A5C3KNW8-F1
#
_cell.length_a   1.000
_cell.length_b   1.000
_cell.length_c   1.000
_cell.angle_alpha   90.00
_cell.angle_beta   90.00
_cell.angle_gamma   90.00
#
_symmetry.space_group_name_H-M   'P 1'
#
loop_
_entity.id
_entity.type
_entity.pdbx_description
1 polymer ?
#
loop_
_entity_poly.entity_id
_entity_poly.type
_entity_poly.pdbx_seq_one_letter_code
_entity_poly.pdbx_strand_id
1 'polypeptide(L)'
;MPSLRRVNLMPEVESIVVHSSPSDKEGVEFARGKVAYVVPKGFSVVDESTTKLAAYPYHQLLITSLRQSEDGQDHYLVGYWNYKAVEAKERLTRKDSKSVPILNRLARDEIVLTDHKAAVHIETVLDIMPDPMVHLNDTLPTHYNTFRGQDCRWVYRYYLQGSQSARPTLRQITGGDPRNPKLTDDITRCTQCRLNYSPNFDKQIFCARCKLWFHLGCVKLYPGVQDRWLEGDSLKDNISRAPIVRGNHWSPEDVEASRHLWMLFSSGQAVMKAKNGVFDVNFLDFNENSVAQRLSALKLGYYECPRCENLI
;
A
#
# COMPACT_ATOMS: atom_id res chain seq x y z
N MET A 1 -7.55 25.23 14.78
CA MET A 1 -8.39 24.04 14.55
C MET A 1 -9.55 24.11 15.55
N PRO A 2 -10.79 23.99 15.10
CA PRO A 2 -11.96 23.94 15.98
C PRO A 2 -11.92 22.68 16.86
N SER A 3 -12.67 22.70 17.96
CA SER A 3 -12.82 21.48 18.76
C SER A 3 -13.70 20.47 18.01
N LEU A 4 -13.27 19.21 18.01
CA LEU A 4 -14.02 18.12 17.37
C LEU A 4 -15.46 18.01 17.92
N ARG A 5 -15.65 18.29 19.22
CA ARG A 5 -16.97 18.31 19.86
C ARG A 5 -17.91 19.33 19.22
N ARG A 6 -17.44 20.55 18.92
CA ARG A 6 -18.26 21.59 18.30
C ARG A 6 -18.62 21.22 16.86
N VAL A 7 -17.65 20.74 16.09
CA VAL A 7 -17.85 20.35 14.68
C VAL A 7 -18.82 19.18 14.55
N ASN A 8 -18.80 18.21 15.47
CA ASN A 8 -19.72 17.07 15.43
C ASN A 8 -21.19 17.44 15.70
N LEU A 9 -21.48 18.63 16.24
CA LEU A 9 -22.85 19.12 16.44
C LEU A 9 -23.42 19.78 15.18
N MET A 10 -22.58 20.07 14.18
CA MET A 10 -23.01 20.65 12.92
C MET A 10 -23.74 19.61 12.06
N PRO A 11 -24.67 20.05 11.19
CA PRO A 11 -25.27 19.22 10.15
C PRO A 11 -24.23 18.42 9.36
N GLU A 12 -24.52 17.14 9.12
CA GLU A 12 -23.71 16.28 8.28
C GLU A 12 -24.22 16.33 6.84
N VAL A 13 -23.29 16.45 5.89
CA VAL A 13 -23.59 16.47 4.45
C VAL A 13 -22.94 15.26 3.76
N GLU A 14 -23.43 14.92 2.57
CA GLU A 14 -22.93 13.75 1.81
C GLU A 14 -21.64 14.07 1.06
N SER A 15 -21.60 15.23 0.40
CA SER A 15 -20.45 15.76 -0.32
C SER A 15 -20.34 17.28 -0.15
N ILE A 16 -19.14 17.82 -0.37
CA ILE A 16 -18.89 19.26 -0.47
C ILE A 16 -18.08 19.47 -1.75
N VAL A 17 -18.48 20.43 -2.58
CA VAL A 17 -17.74 20.79 -3.80
C VAL A 17 -17.21 22.21 -3.62
N VAL A 18 -15.89 22.37 -3.69
CA VAL A 18 -15.23 23.68 -3.58
C VAL A 18 -14.66 24.06 -4.94
N HIS A 19 -15.06 25.22 -5.43
CA HIS A 19 -14.54 25.79 -6.66
C HIS A 19 -13.35 26.70 -6.34
N SER A 20 -12.23 26.50 -7.03
CA SER A 20 -11.03 27.33 -6.87
C SER A 20 -11.26 28.79 -7.29
N SER A 21 -12.14 28.99 -8.28
CA SER A 21 -12.61 30.30 -8.73
C SER A 21 -14.08 30.23 -9.19
N PRO A 22 -14.82 31.35 -9.22
CA PRO A 22 -16.20 31.38 -9.73
C PRO A 22 -16.34 30.91 -11.20
N SER A 23 -15.24 30.98 -11.97
CA SER A 23 -15.18 30.52 -13.36
C SER A 23 -14.82 29.05 -13.52
N ASP A 24 -14.35 28.40 -12.46
CA ASP A 24 -13.91 27.01 -12.48
C ASP A 24 -15.13 26.09 -12.46
N LYS A 25 -15.37 25.42 -13.60
CA LYS A 25 -16.51 24.52 -13.75
C LYS A 25 -16.29 23.18 -13.04
N GLU A 26 -15.05 22.82 -12.75
CA GLU A 26 -14.68 21.57 -12.10
C GLU A 26 -14.23 21.85 -10.67
N GLY A 27 -15.17 21.80 -9.73
CA GLY A 27 -14.84 21.92 -8.31
C GLY A 27 -14.18 20.65 -7.77
N VAL A 28 -13.38 20.78 -6.71
CA VAL A 28 -12.83 19.65 -5.96
C VAL A 28 -13.94 19.07 -5.08
N GLU A 29 -14.31 17.82 -5.34
CA GLU A 29 -15.33 17.12 -4.57
C GLU A 29 -14.72 16.36 -3.38
N PHE A 30 -15.13 16.77 -2.18
CA PHE A 30 -14.82 16.13 -0.91
C PHE A 30 -15.92 15.11 -0.59
N ALA A 31 -15.52 13.87 -0.31
CA ALA A 31 -16.43 12.77 0.00
C ALA A 31 -15.83 11.82 1.05
N ARG A 32 -16.69 11.07 1.73
CA ARG A 32 -16.27 10.05 2.71
C ARG A 32 -15.42 8.96 2.04
N GLY A 33 -14.40 8.49 2.73
CA GLY A 33 -13.47 7.48 2.23
C GLY A 33 -12.34 8.04 1.36
N LYS A 34 -12.43 9.29 0.88
CA LYS A 34 -11.30 9.98 0.25
C LYS A 34 -10.28 10.43 1.31
N VAL A 35 -9.05 10.72 0.88
CA VAL A 35 -7.97 11.24 1.74
C VAL A 35 -7.66 12.68 1.36
N ALA A 36 -7.68 13.57 2.34
CA ALA A 36 -7.29 14.97 2.18
C ALA A 36 -5.82 15.19 2.54
N TYR A 37 -5.12 16.00 1.75
CA TYR A 37 -3.81 16.54 2.07
C TYR A 37 -3.98 17.86 2.81
N VAL A 38 -3.72 17.86 4.11
CA VAL A 38 -3.96 19.00 4.99
C VAL A 38 -2.65 19.71 5.32
N VAL A 39 -2.66 21.03 5.20
CA VAL A 39 -1.56 21.90 5.61
C VAL A 39 -1.39 21.87 7.14
N PRO A 40 -0.17 21.69 7.67
CA PRO A 40 0.06 21.75 9.10
C PRO A 40 -0.26 23.14 9.67
N LYS A 41 -0.57 23.18 10.96
CA LYS A 41 -0.79 24.44 11.67
C LYS A 41 0.45 25.34 11.55
N GLY A 42 0.23 26.61 11.22
CA GLY A 42 1.29 27.62 11.08
C GLY A 42 1.76 27.84 9.64
N PHE A 43 1.23 27.07 8.69
CA PHE A 43 1.42 27.26 7.26
C PHE A 43 0.10 27.70 6.62
N SER A 44 0.18 28.49 5.54
CA SER A 44 -0.98 28.94 4.76
C SER A 44 -0.90 28.43 3.33
N VAL A 45 -2.05 28.27 2.67
CA VAL A 45 -2.18 27.77 1.28
C VAL A 45 -1.78 28.85 0.25
N VAL A 46 -1.40 30.06 0.69
CA VAL A 46 -1.49 31.31 -0.09
C VAL A 46 -0.42 31.48 -1.19
N ASP A 47 0.50 30.53 -1.40
CA ASP A 47 1.47 30.62 -2.51
C ASP A 47 1.14 29.62 -3.64
N GLU A 48 0.34 30.10 -4.60
CA GLU A 48 -0.01 29.41 -5.85
C GLU A 48 1.14 29.30 -6.87
N SER A 49 2.38 29.70 -6.52
CA SER A 49 3.57 29.43 -7.35
C SER A 49 4.03 27.97 -7.27
N THR A 50 3.11 27.07 -7.59
CA THR A 50 3.27 25.84 -8.39
C THR A 50 4.71 25.38 -8.65
N THR A 51 5.17 24.41 -7.84
CA THR A 51 5.84 23.16 -8.30
C THR A 51 6.30 22.25 -7.16
N LYS A 52 6.20 22.65 -5.88
CA LYS A 52 6.76 21.86 -4.77
C LYS A 52 5.74 21.34 -3.77
N LEU A 53 4.66 20.70 -4.21
CA LEU A 53 3.93 19.72 -3.37
C LEU A 53 4.89 18.68 -2.76
N ALA A 54 6.03 18.41 -3.43
CA ALA A 54 7.09 17.53 -2.92
C ALA A 54 7.90 18.08 -1.74
N ALA A 55 7.85 19.39 -1.43
CA ALA A 55 8.69 19.99 -0.38
C ALA A 55 7.96 20.32 0.92
N TYR A 56 6.63 20.41 0.90
CA TYR A 56 5.87 20.74 2.11
C TYR A 56 5.54 19.47 2.92
N PRO A 57 5.73 19.48 4.24
CA PRO A 57 5.18 18.45 5.10
C PRO A 57 3.66 18.64 5.12
N TYR A 58 2.90 17.86 4.36
CA TYR A 58 1.45 17.76 4.53
C TYR A 58 1.11 16.58 5.44
N HIS A 59 -0.03 16.68 6.14
CA HIS A 59 -0.63 15.57 6.85
C HIS A 59 -1.75 14.96 6.00
N GLN A 60 -2.00 13.66 6.16
CA GLN A 60 -3.06 12.98 5.43
C GLN A 60 -4.24 12.69 6.36
N LEU A 61 -5.45 13.12 5.99
CA LEU A 61 -6.67 12.87 6.74
C LEU A 61 -7.61 11.95 5.95
N LEU A 62 -7.90 10.76 6.47
CA LEU A 62 -8.96 9.89 5.93
C LEU A 62 -10.33 10.45 6.32
N ILE A 63 -11.09 10.94 5.33
CA ILE A 63 -12.38 11.58 5.55
C ILE A 63 -13.42 10.54 5.96
N THR A 64 -14.08 10.78 7.10
CA THR A 64 -15.16 9.93 7.62
C THR A 64 -16.51 10.60 7.62
N SER A 65 -16.56 11.92 7.77
CA SER A 65 -17.76 12.73 7.64
C SER A 65 -17.43 14.16 7.21
N LEU A 66 -18.43 14.83 6.67
CA LEU A 66 -18.39 16.21 6.21
C LEU A 66 -19.41 17.02 7.01
N ARG A 67 -19.03 18.19 7.48
CA ARG A 67 -19.84 19.01 8.37
C ARG A 67 -19.95 20.42 7.81
N GLN A 68 -21.15 20.99 7.89
CA GLN A 68 -21.43 22.33 7.40
C GLN A 68 -22.13 23.13 8.49
N SER A 69 -21.77 24.40 8.66
CA SER A 69 -22.51 25.31 9.56
C SER A 69 -23.95 25.53 9.09
N GLU A 70 -24.84 25.95 10.00
CA GLU A 70 -26.25 26.18 9.68
C GLU A 70 -26.48 27.27 8.61
N ASP A 71 -25.57 28.25 8.53
CA ASP A 71 -25.57 29.31 7.52
C ASP A 71 -24.90 28.90 6.20
N GLY A 72 -24.37 27.67 6.12
CA GLY A 72 -23.71 27.13 4.95
C GLY A 72 -22.32 27.71 4.65
N GLN A 73 -21.77 28.59 5.48
CA GLN A 73 -20.51 29.28 5.20
C GLN A 73 -19.28 28.45 5.56
N ASP A 74 -19.27 27.81 6.73
CA ASP A 74 -18.13 27.04 7.21
C ASP A 74 -18.27 25.56 6.85
N HIS A 75 -17.17 24.99 6.37
CA HIS A 75 -17.10 23.61 5.93
C HIS A 75 -15.95 22.90 6.62
N TYR A 76 -16.24 21.75 7.23
CA TYR A 76 -15.25 20.96 7.97
C TYR A 76 -15.20 19.52 7.49
N LEU A 77 -13.98 19.00 7.36
CA LEU A 77 -13.73 17.58 7.16
C LEU A 77 -13.44 16.95 8.52
N VAL A 78 -14.12 15.84 8.83
CA VAL A 78 -13.87 15.05 10.04
C VAL A 78 -13.32 13.70 9.64
N GLY A 79 -12.19 13.31 10.23
CA GLY A 79 -11.49 12.12 9.79
C GLY A 79 -10.45 11.62 10.79
N TYR A 80 -9.71 10.61 10.35
CA TYR A 80 -8.57 10.06 11.08
C TYR A 80 -7.27 10.47 10.41
N TRP A 81 -6.28 10.92 11.20
CA TRP A 81 -4.95 11.16 10.65
C TRP A 81 -4.29 9.85 10.24
N ASN A 82 -3.64 9.85 9.09
CA ASN A 82 -2.70 8.82 8.70
C ASN A 82 -1.28 9.33 8.93
N TYR A 83 -0.41 8.47 9.44
CA TYR A 83 0.97 8.83 9.77
C TYR A 83 1.96 8.20 8.84
N LYS A 84 2.98 8.97 8.45
CA LYS A 84 4.23 8.42 7.94
C LYS A 84 4.96 7.66 9.05
N ALA A 85 5.91 6.81 8.68
CA ALA A 85 6.72 6.05 9.63
C ALA A 85 7.37 6.93 10.72
N VAL A 86 7.83 8.14 10.35
CA VAL A 86 8.46 9.10 11.27
C VAL A 86 7.45 9.59 12.31
N GLU A 87 6.29 10.08 11.87
CA GLU A 87 5.23 10.57 12.76
C GLU A 87 4.70 9.46 13.68
N ALA A 88 4.53 8.24 13.16
CA ALA A 88 4.10 7.10 13.97
C ALA A 88 5.12 6.76 15.07
N LYS A 89 6.43 6.83 14.75
CA LYS A 89 7.50 6.59 15.73
C LYS A 89 7.51 7.62 16.86
N GLU A 90 7.20 8.87 16.57
CA GLU A 90 7.11 9.94 17.59
C GLU A 90 6.00 9.69 18.62
N ARG A 91 4.95 8.94 18.24
CA ARG A 91 3.87 8.57 19.15
C ARG A 91 4.23 7.38 20.04
N LEU A 92 5.11 6.50 19.58
CA LEU A 92 5.52 5.35 20.36
C LEU A 92 6.39 5.77 21.55
N THR A 93 6.15 5.15 22.71
CA THR A 93 7.03 5.37 23.87
C THR A 93 8.40 4.74 23.60
N ARG A 94 9.47 5.27 24.24
CA ARG A 94 10.84 4.70 24.15
C ARG A 94 10.92 3.20 24.50
N LYS A 95 9.90 2.64 25.16
CA LYS A 95 9.83 1.22 25.57
C LYS A 95 9.21 0.31 24.53
N ASP A 96 8.64 0.82 23.43
CA ASP A 96 8.08 -0.02 22.36
C ASP A 96 9.17 -0.54 21.40
N SER A 97 9.94 -1.51 21.91
CA SER A 97 11.03 -2.16 21.16
C SER A 97 10.55 -3.05 20.01
N LYS A 98 9.26 -3.38 19.95
CA LYS A 98 8.70 -4.29 18.94
C LYS A 98 8.19 -3.55 17.70
N SER A 99 7.59 -2.37 17.87
CA SER A 99 6.99 -1.63 16.76
C SER A 99 8.01 -0.83 15.94
N VAL A 100 9.05 -0.27 16.57
CA VAL A 100 10.05 0.57 15.87
C VAL A 100 10.78 -0.16 14.73
N PRO A 101 11.26 -1.41 14.90
CA PRO A 101 11.86 -2.16 13.78
C PRO A 101 10.92 -2.37 12.60
N ILE A 102 9.61 -2.46 12.86
CA ILE A 102 8.58 -2.62 11.83
C ILE A 102 8.41 -1.31 11.06
N LEU A 103 8.30 -0.19 11.79
CA LEU A 103 8.17 1.14 11.19
C LEU A 103 9.39 1.54 10.35
N ASN A 104 10.59 1.06 10.69
CA ASN A 104 11.79 1.30 9.91
C ASN A 104 11.83 0.52 8.57
N ARG A 105 10.88 -0.40 8.35
CA ARG A 105 10.83 -1.26 7.16
C ARG A 105 9.64 -0.95 6.26
N LEU A 106 8.82 0.06 6.59
CA LEU A 106 7.72 0.49 5.72
C LEU A 106 8.24 0.97 4.36
N ALA A 107 7.40 0.84 3.33
CA ALA A 107 7.71 1.44 2.03
C ALA A 107 7.77 2.97 2.13
N ARG A 108 8.33 3.61 1.10
CA ARG A 108 8.47 5.08 1.07
C ARG A 108 7.10 5.77 1.14
N ASP A 109 6.14 5.17 0.44
CA ASP A 109 4.79 5.67 0.26
C ASP A 109 3.78 4.86 1.11
N GLU A 110 4.27 4.21 2.17
CA GLU A 110 3.42 3.48 3.12
C GLU A 110 3.06 4.37 4.31
N ILE A 111 1.76 4.44 4.59
CA ILE A 111 1.18 5.14 5.72
C ILE A 111 0.67 4.15 6.77
N VAL A 112 0.62 4.63 8.01
CA VAL A 112 0.06 3.96 9.17
C VAL A 112 -1.28 4.61 9.47
N LEU A 113 -2.36 3.81 9.40
CA LEU A 113 -3.69 4.28 9.80
C LEU A 113 -3.73 4.48 11.31
N THR A 114 -4.59 5.36 11.82
CA THR A 114 -4.68 5.63 13.26
C THR A 114 -6.12 5.84 13.71
N ASP A 115 -6.34 5.81 15.03
CA ASP A 115 -7.59 6.27 15.65
C ASP A 115 -7.57 7.76 16.05
N HIS A 116 -6.56 8.53 15.62
CA HIS A 116 -6.47 9.95 15.93
C HIS A 116 -7.49 10.73 15.12
N LYS A 117 -8.68 10.93 15.71
CA LYS A 117 -9.76 11.68 15.10
C LYS A 117 -9.55 13.18 15.20
N ALA A 118 -9.78 13.90 14.11
CA ALA A 118 -9.67 15.35 14.05
C ALA A 118 -10.74 15.97 13.13
N ALA A 119 -10.88 17.28 13.25
CA ALA A 119 -11.67 18.11 12.36
C ALA A 119 -10.79 19.23 11.78
N VAL A 120 -10.86 19.45 10.47
CA VAL A 120 -10.08 20.45 9.76
C VAL A 120 -11.00 21.32 8.92
N HIS A 121 -10.70 22.61 8.82
CA HIS A 121 -11.43 23.52 7.93
C HIS A 121 -11.06 23.22 6.48
N ILE A 122 -12.00 23.29 5.55
CA ILE A 122 -11.78 22.92 4.15
C ILE A 122 -10.67 23.76 3.49
N GLU A 123 -10.53 25.03 3.87
CA GLU A 123 -9.48 25.93 3.37
C GLU A 123 -8.06 25.53 3.77
N THR A 124 -7.91 24.60 4.72
CA THR A 124 -6.59 24.05 5.09
C THR A 124 -6.19 22.85 4.24
N VAL A 125 -7.06 22.44 3.32
CA VAL A 125 -6.83 21.29 2.45
C VAL A 125 -6.22 21.77 1.14
N LEU A 126 -5.07 21.20 0.80
CA LEU A 126 -4.38 21.47 -0.46
C LEU A 126 -5.05 20.75 -1.63
N ASP A 127 -5.37 19.48 -1.40
CA ASP A 127 -5.82 18.59 -2.46
C ASP A 127 -6.47 17.33 -1.84
N ILE A 128 -7.17 16.56 -2.67
CA ILE A 128 -7.73 15.26 -2.34
C ILE A 128 -6.99 14.20 -3.14
N MET A 129 -6.61 13.11 -2.48
CA MET A 129 -6.04 11.98 -3.18
C MET A 129 -7.08 11.43 -4.19
N PRO A 130 -6.74 11.36 -5.50
CA PRO A 130 -7.67 10.96 -6.54
C PRO A 130 -8.06 9.49 -6.42
N ASP A 131 -7.11 8.65 -6.02
CA ASP A 131 -7.27 7.20 -5.93
C ASP A 131 -7.51 6.71 -4.50
N PRO A 132 -8.17 5.55 -4.30
CA PRO A 132 -8.31 4.95 -2.99
C PRO A 132 -6.96 4.51 -2.42
N MET A 133 -6.84 4.52 -1.09
CA MET A 133 -5.68 3.94 -0.42
C MET A 133 -5.69 2.43 -0.60
N VAL A 134 -4.51 1.82 -0.64
CA VAL A 134 -4.41 0.39 -0.96
C VAL A 134 -3.89 -0.40 0.22
N HIS A 135 -4.63 -1.46 0.57
CA HIS A 135 -4.20 -2.40 1.61
C HIS A 135 -3.12 -3.35 1.09
N LEU A 136 -1.92 -3.27 1.68
CA LEU A 136 -0.84 -4.19 1.44
C LEU A 136 -0.98 -5.45 2.31
N ASN A 137 -1.72 -6.44 1.80
CA ASN A 137 -2.00 -7.65 2.56
C ASN A 137 -0.84 -8.67 2.48
N ASP A 138 -0.10 -8.81 3.58
CA ASP A 138 1.01 -9.78 3.67
C ASP A 138 0.59 -11.24 3.83
N THR A 139 -0.70 -11.53 4.07
CA THR A 139 -1.17 -12.91 4.27
C THR A 139 -1.55 -13.60 2.96
N LEU A 140 -1.70 -12.85 1.88
CA LEU A 140 -2.14 -13.37 0.59
C LEU A 140 -0.99 -13.35 -0.43
N PRO A 141 -0.98 -14.32 -1.38
CA PRO A 141 -0.06 -14.29 -2.52
C PRO A 141 -0.34 -13.11 -3.45
N THR A 142 -1.53 -12.52 -3.36
CA THR A 142 -1.98 -11.39 -4.17
C THR A 142 -1.37 -10.10 -3.64
N HIS A 143 -0.18 -9.76 -4.13
CA HIS A 143 0.16 -8.34 -4.22
C HIS A 143 -0.67 -7.71 -5.33
N TYR A 144 -0.96 -6.42 -5.24
CA TYR A 144 -1.70 -5.71 -6.28
C TYR A 144 -0.68 -4.92 -7.11
N ASN A 145 -0.73 -5.12 -8.42
CA ASN A 145 0.22 -4.50 -9.34
C ASN A 145 -0.47 -3.73 -10.49
N THR A 146 -1.23 -2.69 -10.17
CA THR A 146 -1.61 -1.69 -11.18
C THR A 146 -0.99 -0.30 -10.92
N PHE A 147 -0.04 -0.16 -9.99
CA PHE A 147 0.50 1.16 -9.61
C PHE A 147 1.59 1.73 -10.51
N ARG A 148 1.93 1.05 -11.62
CA ARG A 148 2.68 1.69 -12.70
C ARG A 148 1.77 1.96 -13.87
N GLY A 149 0.95 3.00 -13.70
CA GLY A 149 0.08 3.52 -14.75
C GLY A 149 -0.98 4.48 -14.22
N GLN A 150 -1.34 4.38 -12.95
CA GLN A 150 -2.35 5.23 -12.30
C GLN A 150 -1.84 5.71 -10.92
N ASP A 151 -2.13 6.96 -10.60
CA ASP A 151 -1.61 7.82 -9.54
C ASP A 151 -1.89 7.37 -8.09
N CYS A 152 -1.90 6.08 -7.78
CA CYS A 152 -2.11 5.61 -6.42
C CYS A 152 -0.86 5.86 -5.57
N ARG A 153 -0.92 6.94 -4.78
CA ARG A 153 0.23 7.45 -4.02
C ARG A 153 0.43 6.80 -2.66
N TRP A 154 -0.52 6.05 -2.10
CA TRP A 154 -0.42 5.57 -0.71
C TRP A 154 -0.90 4.14 -0.49
N VAL A 155 -0.03 3.36 0.15
CA VAL A 155 -0.34 2.01 0.64
C VAL A 155 -0.42 1.99 2.16
N TYR A 156 -1.18 1.06 2.72
CA TYR A 156 -1.28 0.88 4.17
C TYR A 156 -1.30 -0.59 4.54
N ARG A 157 -0.78 -0.91 5.72
CA ARG A 157 -0.75 -2.27 6.28
C ARG A 157 -0.88 -2.33 7.78
N TYR A 158 -0.58 -1.22 8.44
CA TYR A 158 -0.53 -1.14 9.89
C TYR A 158 -1.52 -0.10 10.40
N TYR A 159 -2.00 -0.35 11.61
CA TYR A 159 -2.86 0.52 12.36
C TYR A 159 -2.22 0.83 13.72
N LEU A 160 -2.11 2.11 14.05
CA LEU A 160 -1.65 2.56 15.36
C LEU A 160 -2.86 2.83 16.26
N GLN A 161 -3.20 1.85 17.08
CA GLN A 161 -4.31 1.92 18.03
C GLN A 161 -3.90 2.67 19.29
N GLY A 162 -4.80 3.48 19.84
CA GLY A 162 -4.54 4.34 20.98
C GLY A 162 -3.47 5.40 20.67
N SER A 163 -3.47 5.94 19.45
CA SER A 163 -2.45 6.87 18.94
C SER A 163 -2.29 8.16 19.78
N GLN A 164 -3.32 8.54 20.52
CA GLN A 164 -3.31 9.65 21.50
C GLN A 164 -3.24 9.18 22.96
N SER A 165 -3.13 7.87 23.20
CA SER A 165 -3.02 7.29 24.55
C SER A 165 -1.57 7.28 25.04
N ALA A 166 -1.37 7.00 26.32
CA ALA A 166 -0.03 6.81 26.89
C ALA A 166 0.69 5.55 26.38
N ARG A 167 -0.04 4.61 25.76
CA ARG A 167 0.49 3.31 25.31
C ARG A 167 -0.10 2.92 23.95
N PRO A 168 0.27 3.62 22.87
CA PRO A 168 -0.16 3.23 21.54
C PRO A 168 0.41 1.85 21.17
N THR A 169 -0.34 1.10 20.38
CA THR A 169 0.03 -0.25 19.93
C THR A 169 -0.08 -0.34 18.42
N LEU A 170 1.00 -0.77 17.76
CA LEU A 170 0.98 -1.03 16.32
C LEU A 170 0.44 -2.44 16.06
N ARG A 171 -0.61 -2.53 15.23
CA ARG A 171 -1.25 -3.78 14.82
C ARG A 171 -1.23 -3.92 13.31
N GLN A 172 -1.25 -5.15 12.81
CA GLN A 172 -1.34 -5.38 11.37
C GLN A 172 -2.81 -5.44 10.94
N ILE A 173 -3.11 -4.89 9.77
CA ILE A 173 -4.41 -4.95 9.13
C ILE A 173 -4.46 -6.22 8.26
N THR A 174 -5.48 -7.05 8.44
CA THR A 174 -5.70 -8.30 7.68
C THR A 174 -6.80 -8.16 6.63
N GLY A 175 -7.58 -7.07 6.67
CA GLY A 175 -8.57 -6.71 5.67
C GLY A 175 -9.57 -5.70 6.22
N GLY A 176 -10.70 -5.53 5.52
CA GLY A 176 -11.76 -4.60 5.90
C GLY A 176 -11.58 -3.20 5.30
N ASP A 177 -12.57 -2.35 5.57
CA ASP A 177 -12.55 -0.95 5.15
C ASP A 177 -11.50 -0.16 5.95
N PRO A 178 -10.71 0.75 5.34
CA PRO A 178 -9.72 1.56 6.07
C PRO A 178 -10.30 2.36 7.26
N ARG A 179 -11.61 2.67 7.25
CA ARG A 179 -12.34 3.36 8.33
C ARG A 179 -12.70 2.41 9.48
N ASN A 180 -12.70 1.10 9.23
CA ASN A 180 -12.96 0.06 10.22
C ASN A 180 -12.15 -1.21 9.90
N PRO A 181 -10.81 -1.15 10.05
CA PRO A 181 -9.93 -2.23 9.62
C PRO A 181 -10.02 -3.43 10.57
N LYS A 182 -9.89 -4.63 10.02
CA LYS A 182 -9.70 -5.86 10.81
C LYS A 182 -8.24 -5.96 11.23
N LEU A 183 -8.00 -6.05 12.54
CA LEU A 183 -6.66 -5.99 13.14
C LEU A 183 -6.23 -7.36 13.69
N THR A 184 -4.92 -7.62 13.65
CA THR A 184 -4.27 -8.75 14.31
C THR A 184 -3.03 -8.31 15.07
N ASP A 185 -2.73 -9.01 16.16
CA ASP A 185 -1.46 -8.88 16.90
C ASP A 185 -0.33 -9.70 16.26
N ASP A 186 -0.70 -10.68 15.42
CA ASP A 186 0.25 -11.56 14.74
C ASP A 186 0.80 -10.88 13.50
N ILE A 187 1.83 -10.08 13.70
CA ILE A 187 2.48 -9.39 12.59
C ILE A 187 3.24 -10.40 11.72
N THR A 188 2.86 -10.44 10.45
CA THR A 188 3.42 -11.31 9.42
C THR A 188 4.90 -11.03 9.24
N ARG A 189 5.70 -12.08 9.42
CA ARG A 189 7.16 -12.06 9.33
C ARG A 189 7.60 -13.30 8.55
N CYS A 190 8.74 -13.20 7.89
CA CYS A 190 9.42 -14.39 7.40
C CYS A 190 9.73 -15.31 8.58
N THR A 191 9.35 -16.58 8.52
CA THR A 191 9.52 -17.49 9.67
C THR A 191 10.97 -17.86 9.95
N GLN A 192 11.86 -17.65 8.97
CA GLN A 192 13.29 -17.93 9.09
C GLN A 192 14.04 -16.76 9.74
N CYS A 193 14.13 -15.61 9.08
CA CYS A 193 14.86 -14.45 9.62
C CYS A 193 14.04 -13.59 10.59
N ARG A 194 12.74 -13.87 10.77
CA ARG A 194 11.81 -13.09 11.63
C ARG A 194 11.67 -11.62 11.25
N LEU A 195 12.15 -11.21 10.08
CA LEU A 195 11.99 -9.86 9.57
C LEU A 195 10.63 -9.64 8.91
N ASN A 196 10.12 -8.42 9.04
CA ASN A 196 8.97 -7.92 8.29
C ASN A 196 9.35 -7.61 6.84
N TYR A 197 8.40 -7.76 5.93
CA TYR A 197 8.61 -7.44 4.52
C TYR A 197 8.64 -5.93 4.27
N SER A 198 9.70 -5.47 3.63
CA SER A 198 9.84 -4.12 3.09
C SER A 198 9.76 -4.14 1.56
N PRO A 199 8.74 -3.50 0.94
CA PRO A 199 8.65 -3.42 -0.51
C PRO A 199 9.87 -2.79 -1.20
N ASN A 200 10.57 -1.91 -0.50
CA ASN A 200 11.73 -1.20 -1.03
C ASN A 200 13.01 -2.05 -1.07
N PHE A 201 13.20 -2.92 -0.07
CA PHE A 201 14.50 -3.55 0.21
C PHE A 201 14.49 -5.07 0.10
N ASP A 202 13.31 -5.68 0.20
CA ASP A 202 13.20 -7.13 0.28
C ASP A 202 12.69 -7.72 -1.03
N LYS A 203 13.16 -8.94 -1.30
CA LYS A 203 12.52 -9.87 -2.21
C LYS A 203 12.00 -11.04 -1.40
N GLN A 204 10.75 -11.43 -1.62
CA GLN A 204 10.14 -12.58 -0.96
C GLN A 204 9.46 -13.51 -1.94
N ILE A 205 9.47 -14.81 -1.62
CA ILE A 205 8.80 -15.87 -2.37
C ILE A 205 7.69 -16.48 -1.51
N PHE A 206 6.55 -16.74 -2.12
CA PHE A 206 5.39 -17.33 -1.47
C PHE A 206 5.36 -18.84 -1.69
N CYS A 207 5.22 -19.60 -0.60
CA CYS A 207 4.99 -21.03 -0.66
C CYS A 207 3.50 -21.36 -0.74
N ALA A 208 3.08 -21.92 -1.87
CA ALA A 208 1.70 -22.32 -2.10
C ALA A 208 1.23 -23.47 -1.17
N ARG A 209 2.14 -24.28 -0.62
CA ARG A 209 1.82 -25.38 0.30
C ARG A 209 1.52 -24.87 1.72
N CYS A 210 2.47 -24.15 2.33
CA CYS A 210 2.29 -23.65 3.71
C CYS A 210 1.70 -22.23 3.82
N LYS A 211 1.40 -21.59 2.68
CA LYS A 211 0.80 -20.26 2.57
C LYS A 211 1.60 -19.16 3.29
N LEU A 212 2.93 -19.24 3.24
CA LEU A 212 3.82 -18.28 3.88
C LEU A 212 4.78 -17.61 2.88
N TRP A 213 5.17 -16.39 3.22
CA TRP A 213 6.23 -15.65 2.55
C TRP A 213 7.59 -15.86 3.23
N PHE A 214 8.62 -16.01 2.40
CA PHE A 214 10.01 -16.15 2.84
C PHE A 214 10.87 -15.14 2.09
N HIS A 215 11.81 -14.49 2.76
CA HIS A 215 12.86 -13.71 2.07
C HIS A 215 13.68 -14.63 1.18
N LEU A 216 14.07 -14.16 -0.01
CA LEU A 216 14.85 -14.97 -0.96
C LEU A 216 16.17 -15.46 -0.34
N GLY A 217 16.84 -14.66 0.48
CA GLY A 217 18.03 -15.08 1.22
C GLY A 217 17.78 -16.10 2.33
N CYS A 218 16.52 -16.42 2.63
CA CYS A 218 16.13 -17.42 3.62
C CYS A 218 15.65 -18.73 3.01
N VAL A 219 15.66 -18.86 1.69
CA VAL A 219 15.32 -20.11 0.99
C VAL A 219 16.55 -20.61 0.25
N LYS A 220 16.69 -21.93 0.12
CA LYS A 220 17.72 -22.51 -0.72
C LYS A 220 17.25 -22.46 -2.16
N LEU A 221 17.94 -21.70 -2.99
CA LEU A 221 17.69 -21.61 -4.44
C LEU A 221 18.61 -22.59 -5.16
N TYR A 222 18.05 -23.39 -6.04
CA TYR A 222 18.78 -24.38 -6.84
C TYR A 222 18.96 -23.86 -8.26
N PRO A 223 20.17 -23.38 -8.63
CA PRO A 223 20.42 -23.01 -10.01
C PRO A 223 20.31 -24.25 -10.92
N GLY A 224 19.50 -24.16 -11.98
CA GLY A 224 19.66 -25.01 -13.16
C GLY A 224 19.10 -26.44 -13.15
N VAL A 225 18.04 -26.78 -12.40
CA VAL A 225 17.56 -28.18 -12.36
C VAL A 225 16.51 -28.53 -13.43
N GLN A 226 15.86 -27.55 -14.06
CA GLN A 226 15.01 -27.71 -15.25
C GLN A 226 14.51 -26.34 -15.68
N ASP A 227 14.44 -26.07 -16.98
CA ASP A 227 13.69 -24.92 -17.46
C ASP A 227 12.23 -25.11 -17.01
N ARG A 228 11.78 -24.29 -16.05
CA ARG A 228 10.34 -24.25 -15.67
C ARG A 228 9.48 -23.91 -16.88
N TRP A 229 10.12 -23.23 -17.84
CA TRP A 229 9.64 -22.99 -19.18
C TRP A 229 9.93 -24.21 -20.06
N LEU A 230 8.93 -25.06 -20.25
CA LEU A 230 9.06 -26.19 -21.16
C LEU A 230 8.66 -25.72 -22.56
N GLU A 231 9.61 -25.82 -23.49
CA GLU A 231 9.35 -25.52 -24.90
C GLU A 231 8.29 -26.50 -25.42
N GLY A 232 7.15 -25.97 -25.87
CA GLY A 232 5.97 -26.76 -26.27
C GLY A 232 4.81 -26.76 -25.27
N ASP A 233 5.02 -26.36 -24.01
CA ASP A 233 3.94 -26.17 -23.06
C ASP A 233 3.18 -24.86 -23.33
N SER A 234 1.88 -24.84 -23.02
CA SER A 234 1.10 -23.62 -23.14
C SER A 234 1.62 -22.53 -22.18
N LEU A 235 1.39 -21.26 -22.52
CA LEU A 235 1.69 -20.13 -21.64
C LEU A 235 1.05 -20.32 -20.25
N LYS A 236 -0.16 -20.89 -20.20
CA LYS A 236 -0.88 -21.21 -18.96
C LYS A 236 -0.10 -22.20 -18.09
N ASP A 237 0.37 -23.29 -18.69
CA ASP A 237 1.07 -24.36 -17.96
C ASP A 237 2.40 -23.84 -17.41
N ASN A 238 3.13 -23.06 -18.22
CA ASN A 238 4.35 -22.40 -17.79
C ASN A 238 4.10 -21.39 -16.64
N ILE A 239 3.07 -20.53 -16.73
CA ILE A 239 2.69 -19.60 -15.66
C ILE A 239 2.23 -20.35 -14.39
N SER A 240 1.61 -21.52 -14.52
CA SER A 240 1.14 -22.28 -13.36
C SER A 240 2.29 -22.78 -12.46
N ARG A 241 3.45 -23.07 -13.07
CA ARG A 241 4.68 -23.52 -12.39
C ARG A 241 5.56 -22.38 -11.89
N ALA A 242 5.26 -21.16 -12.31
CA ALA A 242 6.01 -19.98 -11.93
C ALA A 242 5.90 -19.72 -10.40
N PRO A 243 7.02 -19.43 -9.72
CA PRO A 243 6.97 -19.08 -8.31
C PRO A 243 6.25 -17.74 -8.14
N ILE A 244 5.54 -17.56 -7.03
CA ILE A 244 4.95 -16.26 -6.69
C ILE A 244 5.99 -15.49 -5.89
N VAL A 245 6.49 -14.39 -6.45
CA VAL A 245 7.55 -13.56 -5.87
C VAL A 245 7.05 -12.12 -5.76
N ARG A 246 7.46 -11.41 -4.70
CA ARG A 246 7.22 -9.98 -4.51
C ARG A 246 8.51 -9.25 -4.12
N GLY A 247 8.54 -7.94 -4.34
CA GLY A 247 9.67 -7.10 -3.93
C GLY A 247 10.36 -6.38 -5.08
N ASN A 248 11.24 -5.45 -4.73
CA ASN A 248 11.95 -4.62 -5.69
C ASN A 248 13.04 -5.41 -6.43
N HIS A 249 13.00 -5.42 -7.76
CA HIS A 249 14.01 -6.09 -8.60
C HIS A 249 15.12 -5.17 -9.13
N TRP A 250 15.17 -3.90 -8.72
CA TRP A 250 16.12 -2.89 -9.24
C TRP A 250 17.59 -3.17 -8.89
N SER A 251 18.23 -4.07 -9.62
CA SER A 251 19.58 -3.79 -10.06
C SER A 251 19.50 -2.82 -11.25
N PRO A 252 20.46 -1.89 -11.43
CA PRO A 252 20.54 -1.05 -12.63
C PRO A 252 20.60 -1.86 -13.94
N GLU A 253 21.12 -3.08 -13.87
CA GLU A 253 21.24 -4.03 -14.99
C GLU A 253 19.90 -4.73 -15.31
N ASP A 254 19.00 -4.83 -14.32
CA ASP A 254 17.71 -5.48 -14.45
C ASP A 254 16.55 -4.49 -14.64
N VAL A 255 16.73 -3.18 -14.82
CA VAL A 255 15.61 -2.21 -14.80
C VAL A 255 14.50 -2.57 -15.81
N GLU A 256 14.89 -3.04 -16.98
CA GLU A 256 13.95 -3.46 -18.01
C GLU A 256 13.37 -4.86 -17.71
N ALA A 257 14.22 -5.85 -17.38
CA ALA A 257 13.77 -7.17 -16.95
C ALA A 257 12.80 -7.08 -15.76
N SER A 258 13.12 -6.26 -14.75
CA SER A 258 12.36 -5.94 -13.53
C SER A 258 11.03 -5.24 -13.80
N ARG A 259 11.00 -4.32 -14.77
CA ARG A 259 9.76 -3.64 -15.21
C ARG A 259 8.76 -4.66 -15.74
N HIS A 260 9.21 -5.62 -16.54
CA HIS A 260 8.36 -6.66 -17.15
C HIS A 260 8.13 -7.87 -16.23
N LEU A 261 9.09 -8.19 -15.35
CA LEU A 261 9.01 -9.22 -14.32
C LEU A 261 7.98 -8.95 -13.26
N TRP A 262 7.90 -7.69 -12.83
CA TRP A 262 6.79 -7.26 -12.04
C TRP A 262 5.51 -7.52 -12.84
N MET A 263 5.36 -7.03 -14.07
CA MET A 263 4.12 -7.29 -14.85
C MET A 263 3.75 -8.78 -15.02
N LEU A 264 4.74 -9.70 -15.06
CA LEU A 264 4.50 -11.14 -15.20
C LEU A 264 4.19 -11.89 -13.87
N PHE A 265 4.74 -11.46 -12.73
CA PHE A 265 4.65 -12.17 -11.42
C PHE A 265 4.17 -11.34 -10.21
N SER A 266 4.19 -10.01 -10.32
CA SER A 266 4.02 -9.03 -9.22
C SER A 266 2.68 -9.02 -8.51
N SER A 267 1.66 -9.60 -9.11
CA SER A 267 0.49 -9.92 -8.35
C SER A 267 0.44 -11.42 -8.41
N GLY A 268 0.70 -12.09 -7.28
CA GLY A 268 0.19 -13.46 -7.19
C GLY A 268 -1.31 -13.49 -7.55
N GLN A 269 -2.03 -12.36 -7.60
CA GLN A 269 -3.33 -12.25 -8.26
C GLN A 269 -3.31 -12.58 -9.75
N ALA A 270 -2.43 -12.04 -10.59
CA ALA A 270 -2.32 -12.40 -12.02
C ALA A 270 -1.94 -13.87 -12.19
N VAL A 271 -0.98 -14.37 -11.41
CA VAL A 271 -0.61 -15.80 -11.42
C VAL A 271 -1.79 -16.67 -10.95
N MET A 272 -2.51 -16.25 -9.92
CA MET A 272 -3.69 -16.98 -9.42
C MET A 272 -4.89 -16.90 -10.37
N LYS A 273 -5.11 -15.75 -11.04
CA LYS A 273 -6.11 -15.57 -12.09
C LYS A 273 -5.78 -16.48 -13.29
N ALA A 274 -4.53 -16.49 -13.76
CA ALA A 274 -4.06 -17.36 -14.83
C ALA A 274 -4.19 -18.85 -14.46
N LYS A 275 -3.85 -19.23 -13.21
CA LYS A 275 -4.11 -20.58 -12.68
C LYS A 275 -5.59 -20.96 -12.73
N ASN A 276 -6.47 -19.99 -12.53
CA ASN A 276 -7.92 -20.16 -12.63
C ASN A 276 -8.47 -19.93 -14.06
N GLY A 277 -7.60 -19.82 -15.08
CA GLY A 277 -7.99 -19.67 -16.48
C GLY A 277 -8.44 -18.26 -16.89
N VAL A 278 -8.27 -17.26 -16.03
CA VAL A 278 -8.58 -15.85 -16.32
C VAL A 278 -7.31 -15.12 -16.72
N PHE A 279 -7.23 -14.71 -17.98
CA PHE A 279 -6.13 -13.88 -18.50
C PHE A 279 -6.66 -12.46 -18.71
N ASP A 280 -6.01 -11.47 -18.07
CA ASP A 280 -6.32 -10.06 -18.34
C ASP A 280 -5.77 -9.68 -19.71
N VAL A 281 -6.57 -8.99 -20.53
CA VAL A 281 -6.27 -8.71 -21.95
C VAL A 281 -4.98 -7.89 -22.13
N ASN A 282 -4.62 -7.08 -21.14
CA ASN A 282 -3.37 -6.29 -21.14
C ASN A 282 -2.09 -7.14 -20.99
N PHE A 283 -2.22 -8.44 -20.68
CA PHE A 283 -1.09 -9.38 -20.71
C PHE A 283 -0.77 -9.82 -22.15
N LEU A 284 -1.76 -9.76 -23.06
CA LEU A 284 -1.68 -10.20 -24.45
C LEU A 284 -1.04 -9.15 -25.38
N ASP A 285 -0.94 -7.89 -24.94
CA ASP A 285 -0.19 -6.85 -25.67
C ASP A 285 1.33 -7.08 -25.64
N PHE A 286 1.80 -8.00 -24.79
CA PHE A 286 3.16 -8.53 -24.88
C PHE A 286 3.18 -9.71 -25.84
N ASN A 287 3.93 -9.57 -26.93
CA ASN A 287 4.29 -10.70 -27.81
C ASN A 287 4.71 -11.90 -26.94
N GLU A 288 4.00 -13.01 -27.02
CA GLU A 288 4.21 -14.22 -26.21
C GLU A 288 5.68 -14.68 -26.21
N ASN A 289 6.38 -14.48 -27.33
CA ASN A 289 7.80 -14.79 -27.47
C ASN A 289 8.69 -13.91 -26.57
N SER A 290 8.33 -12.64 -26.37
CA SER A 290 9.05 -11.73 -25.47
C SER A 290 8.85 -12.09 -24.00
N VAL A 291 7.68 -12.62 -23.63
CA VAL A 291 7.39 -13.13 -22.30
C VAL A 291 8.20 -14.40 -22.06
N ALA A 292 8.13 -15.37 -22.97
CA ALA A 292 8.87 -16.63 -22.92
C ALA A 292 10.40 -16.42 -22.77
N GLN A 293 10.99 -15.59 -23.63
CA GLN A 293 12.43 -15.28 -23.59
C GLN A 293 12.88 -14.58 -22.30
N ARG A 294 12.05 -13.68 -21.75
CA ARG A 294 12.36 -12.99 -20.49
C ARG A 294 12.19 -13.92 -19.28
N LEU A 295 11.25 -14.87 -19.36
CA LEU A 295 11.03 -15.90 -18.34
C LEU A 295 12.14 -16.94 -18.30
N SER A 296 12.65 -17.37 -19.45
CA SER A 296 13.80 -18.29 -19.50
C SER A 296 15.09 -17.63 -19.03
N ALA A 297 15.28 -16.33 -19.27
CA ALA A 297 16.47 -15.58 -18.82
C ALA A 297 16.64 -15.54 -17.30
N LEU A 298 15.53 -15.66 -16.54
CA LEU A 298 15.54 -15.46 -15.09
C LEU A 298 16.20 -16.57 -14.30
N LYS A 299 16.29 -17.77 -14.86
CA LYS A 299 16.84 -18.96 -14.20
C LYS A 299 16.41 -19.05 -12.72
N LEU A 300 15.20 -18.60 -12.38
CA LEU A 300 14.69 -18.62 -11.00
C LEU A 300 14.50 -20.08 -10.65
N GLY A 301 15.50 -20.62 -9.97
CA GLY A 301 15.63 -22.02 -9.63
C GLY A 301 14.42 -22.58 -8.90
N TYR A 302 14.39 -23.90 -8.76
CA TYR A 302 13.60 -24.49 -7.69
C TYR A 302 14.03 -23.87 -6.36
N TYR A 303 13.08 -23.65 -5.48
CA TYR A 303 13.39 -23.29 -4.11
C TYR A 303 12.82 -24.35 -3.21
N GLU A 304 13.59 -24.72 -2.19
CA GLU A 304 13.06 -25.53 -1.12
C GLU A 304 12.42 -24.59 -0.09
N CYS A 305 11.21 -24.96 0.33
CA CYS A 305 10.50 -24.20 1.35
C CYS A 305 10.99 -24.67 2.73
N PRO A 306 11.62 -23.78 3.53
CA PRO A 306 12.21 -24.17 4.82
C PRO A 306 11.21 -24.71 5.85
N ARG A 307 9.90 -24.50 5.61
CA ARG A 307 8.83 -25.05 6.45
C ARG A 307 8.28 -26.38 5.94
N CYS A 308 8.30 -26.60 4.62
CA CYS A 308 7.71 -27.80 4.01
C CYS A 308 8.72 -28.94 3.83
N GLU A 309 10.02 -28.65 3.86
CA GLU A 309 11.09 -29.66 3.84
C GLU A 309 10.95 -30.68 4.97
N ASN A 310 10.49 -30.26 6.14
CA ASN A 310 10.28 -31.13 7.31
C ASN A 310 8.90 -31.80 7.36
N LEU A 311 8.11 -31.73 6.28
CA LEU A 311 6.76 -32.31 6.19
C LEU A 311 6.69 -33.45 5.15
N ILE A 312 7.79 -34.19 5.02
CA ILE A 312 7.90 -35.43 4.23
C ILE A 312 8.26 -36.55 5.19
#